data_AF-A0A9Q7WIR1-F1
#
_entry.id   AF-A0A9Q7WIR1-F1
#
_cell.length_a   1.000
_cell.length_b   1.000
_cell.length_c   1.000
_cell.angle_alpha   90.00
_cell.angle_beta   90.00
_cell.angle_gamma   90.00
#
_symmetry.space_group_name_H-M   'P 1'
#
loop_
_entity.id
_entity.type
_entity.pdbx_description
1 polymer ?
#
loop_
_entity_poly.entity_id
_entity_poly.type
_entity_poly.pdbx_seq_one_letter_code
_entity_poly.pdbx_strand_id
1 'polypeptide(L)'
;MIAQESVPAPDAPGPAHRIVHLATMMAVNAIPLTGWFIGGWSAGTTLAVYWFETVVASLLVALRALLHKHWSPRHGHFRYEAPGPDRRYSRTSFVKGFLFTTLVFSGAHGFFLAVIVLLLTHNGKAALIGIDWRSVGLGCLQVLIALAADFVVDLPSLRRWTFWQLEVMASRGFLRVAVVHLTLIFGMFAVAVTDAPSALFGVFVALKTMYSLSTIFPQWEPAAPPRWLSRAMNRIPSARPGQTFEQQWAKDRRDEAVRRKKNEQPWTGINR
;
A
#
# COMPACT_ATOMS: atom_id res chain seq x y z
N MET A 1 33.39 -20.66 6.52
CA MET A 1 33.26 -19.37 5.83
C MET A 1 32.70 -19.65 4.44
N ILE A 2 31.40 -19.45 4.23
CA ILE A 2 30.78 -19.62 2.91
C ILE A 2 30.78 -18.24 2.26
N ALA A 3 31.52 -18.10 1.17
CA ALA A 3 31.55 -16.89 0.37
C ALA A 3 30.13 -16.57 -0.12
N GLN A 4 29.62 -15.39 0.24
CA GLN A 4 28.47 -14.81 -0.44
C GLN A 4 28.90 -14.49 -1.87
N GLU A 5 28.50 -15.31 -2.83
CA GLU A 5 28.46 -14.88 -4.23
C GLU A 5 27.55 -13.65 -4.28
N SER A 6 28.17 -12.50 -4.55
CA SER A 6 27.49 -11.24 -4.78
C SER A 6 26.62 -11.39 -6.03
N VAL A 7 25.31 -11.55 -5.82
CA VAL A 7 24.31 -11.35 -6.85
C VAL A 7 24.58 -9.97 -7.49
N PRO A 8 24.75 -9.87 -8.81
CA PRO A 8 24.97 -8.58 -9.46
C PRO A 8 23.80 -7.66 -9.10
N ALA A 9 24.12 -6.51 -8.51
CA ALA A 9 23.13 -5.50 -8.20
C ALA A 9 22.39 -5.16 -9.52
N PRO A 10 21.05 -5.25 -9.56
CA PRO A 10 20.32 -4.84 -10.75
C PRO A 10 20.67 -3.38 -11.04
N ASP A 11 20.97 -3.08 -12.31
CA ASP A 11 21.24 -1.72 -12.80
C ASP A 11 20.29 -0.75 -12.10
N ALA A 12 20.86 0.15 -11.30
CA ALA A 12 20.10 1.14 -10.59
C ALA A 12 19.19 1.86 -11.61
N PRO A 13 17.87 1.95 -11.37
CA PRO A 13 16.98 2.65 -12.29
C PRO A 13 17.55 4.04 -12.53
N GLY A 14 17.64 4.43 -13.81
CA GLY A 14 18.24 5.69 -14.22
C GLY A 14 17.64 6.88 -13.45
N PRO A 15 18.40 7.96 -13.24
CA PRO A 15 17.98 9.07 -12.38
C PRO A 15 16.62 9.65 -12.78
N ALA A 16 16.28 9.66 -14.08
CA ALA A 16 14.99 10.09 -14.59
C ALA A 16 13.79 9.24 -14.09
N HIS A 17 13.95 7.90 -13.99
CA HIS A 17 12.89 7.01 -13.48
C HIS A 17 12.58 7.30 -12.02
N ARG A 18 13.62 7.49 -11.19
CA ARG A 18 13.46 7.85 -9.77
C ARG A 18 12.80 9.21 -9.59
N ILE A 19 13.19 10.20 -10.40
CA ILE A 19 12.62 11.54 -10.37
C ILE A 19 11.13 11.50 -10.74
N VAL A 20 10.74 10.76 -11.78
CA VAL A 20 9.33 10.63 -12.16
C VAL A 20 8.51 9.92 -11.09
N HIS A 21 9.05 8.88 -10.47
CA HIS A 21 8.35 8.18 -9.39
C HIS A 21 8.16 9.07 -8.16
N LEU A 22 9.20 9.81 -7.76
CA LEU A 22 9.12 10.81 -6.68
C LEU A 22 8.15 11.94 -7.05
N ALA A 23 8.22 12.46 -8.27
CA ALA A 23 7.34 13.52 -8.75
C ALA A 23 5.88 13.07 -8.78
N THR A 24 5.60 11.82 -9.19
CA THR A 24 4.26 11.26 -9.18
C THR A 24 3.75 11.07 -7.76
N MET A 25 4.57 10.51 -6.86
CA MET A 25 4.22 10.40 -5.45
C MET A 25 3.91 11.77 -4.85
N MET A 26 4.73 12.79 -5.12
CA MET A 26 4.47 14.15 -4.67
C MET A 26 3.19 14.71 -5.29
N ALA A 27 2.96 14.54 -6.60
CA ALA A 27 1.79 15.03 -7.30
C ALA A 27 0.49 14.42 -6.76
N VAL A 28 0.44 13.11 -6.57
CA VAL A 28 -0.73 12.38 -6.07
C VAL A 28 -1.07 12.75 -4.61
N ASN A 29 -0.06 13.16 -3.83
CA ASN A 29 -0.29 13.74 -2.50
C ASN A 29 -0.66 15.23 -2.56
N ALA A 30 -0.07 15.97 -3.48
CA ALA A 30 -0.30 17.41 -3.65
C ALA A 30 -1.67 17.72 -4.24
N ILE A 31 -2.27 16.86 -5.08
CA ILE A 31 -3.58 17.10 -5.70
C ILE A 31 -4.68 17.29 -4.62
N PRO A 32 -4.88 16.38 -3.66
CA PRO A 32 -5.85 16.61 -2.58
C PRO A 32 -5.46 17.77 -1.66
N LEU A 33 -4.16 17.99 -1.44
CA LEU A 33 -3.65 19.07 -0.59
C LEU A 33 -3.96 20.45 -1.19
N THR A 34 -3.63 20.63 -2.47
CA THR A 34 -3.88 21.86 -3.22
C THR A 34 -5.37 22.07 -3.45
N GLY A 35 -6.12 21.01 -3.75
CA GLY A 35 -7.57 21.06 -3.81
C GLY A 35 -8.20 21.61 -2.54
N TRP A 36 -7.78 21.12 -1.36
CA TRP A 36 -8.29 21.57 -0.07
C TRP A 36 -7.83 22.99 0.31
N PHE A 37 -6.53 23.27 0.28
CA PHE A 37 -5.99 24.55 0.78
C PHE A 37 -6.11 25.72 -0.20
N ILE A 38 -6.16 25.44 -1.51
CA ILE A 38 -6.12 26.47 -2.57
C ILE A 38 -7.39 26.41 -3.41
N GLY A 39 -7.88 25.20 -3.73
CA GLY A 39 -9.03 24.98 -4.59
C GLY A 39 -10.40 25.09 -3.90
N GLY A 40 -10.43 25.33 -2.59
CA GLY A 40 -11.67 25.42 -1.81
C GLY A 40 -12.47 24.10 -1.77
N TRP A 41 -11.80 22.96 -1.99
CA TRP A 41 -12.47 21.67 -2.00
C TRP A 41 -13.09 21.38 -0.66
N SER A 42 -14.31 20.85 -0.73
CA SER A 42 -14.98 20.37 0.45
C SER A 42 -14.41 19.03 0.94
N ALA A 43 -14.86 18.71 2.14
CA ALA A 43 -14.59 17.47 2.85
C ALA A 43 -14.90 16.25 1.98
N GLY A 44 -16.12 16.21 1.43
CA GLY A 44 -16.55 15.08 0.61
C GLY A 44 -15.85 15.02 -0.75
N THR A 45 -15.52 16.16 -1.35
CA THR A 45 -14.79 16.22 -2.63
C THR A 45 -13.42 15.57 -2.49
N THR A 46 -12.67 15.96 -1.46
CA THR A 46 -11.32 15.44 -1.17
C THR A 46 -11.34 13.94 -0.89
N LEU A 47 -12.31 13.49 -0.09
CA LEU A 47 -12.46 12.09 0.29
C LEU A 47 -12.86 11.20 -0.90
N ALA A 48 -13.74 11.68 -1.78
CA ALA A 48 -14.13 10.99 -2.99
C ALA A 48 -12.94 10.81 -3.95
N VAL A 49 -12.14 11.88 -4.16
CA VAL A 49 -10.94 11.81 -5.00
C VAL A 49 -9.90 10.84 -4.41
N TYR A 50 -9.72 10.83 -3.09
CA TYR A 50 -8.79 9.89 -2.45
C TYR A 50 -9.26 8.43 -2.51
N TRP A 51 -10.55 8.19 -2.34
CA TRP A 51 -11.12 6.84 -2.52
C TRP A 51 -10.87 6.35 -3.95
N PHE A 52 -11.13 7.20 -4.94
CA PHE A 52 -10.86 6.91 -6.35
C PHE A 52 -9.38 6.64 -6.62
N GLU A 53 -8.49 7.50 -6.11
CA GLU A 53 -7.02 7.32 -6.17
C GLU A 53 -6.62 5.94 -5.64
N THR A 54 -7.17 5.53 -4.51
CA THR A 54 -6.87 4.25 -3.87
C THR A 54 -7.28 3.09 -4.78
N VAL A 55 -8.49 3.14 -5.34
CA VAL A 55 -8.99 2.10 -6.26
C VAL A 55 -8.12 2.01 -7.51
N VAL A 56 -7.86 3.13 -8.18
CA VAL A 56 -7.07 3.17 -9.42
C VAL A 56 -5.64 2.71 -9.18
N ALA A 57 -4.99 3.17 -8.10
CA ALA A 57 -3.64 2.73 -7.78
C ALA A 57 -3.56 1.21 -7.55
N SER A 58 -4.53 0.64 -6.86
CA SER A 58 -4.61 -0.81 -6.65
C SER A 58 -4.85 -1.59 -7.93
N LEU A 59 -5.70 -1.10 -8.83
CA LEU A 59 -5.90 -1.70 -10.15
C LEU A 59 -4.63 -1.65 -10.99
N LEU A 60 -3.89 -0.54 -10.96
CA LEU A 60 -2.61 -0.42 -11.68
C LEU A 60 -1.52 -1.32 -11.10
N VAL A 61 -1.52 -1.58 -9.78
CA VAL A 61 -0.64 -2.59 -9.18
C VAL A 61 -1.02 -4.00 -9.67
N ALA A 62 -2.30 -4.33 -9.72
CA ALA A 62 -2.77 -5.60 -10.26
C ALA A 62 -2.40 -5.77 -11.74
N LEU A 63 -2.53 -4.69 -12.53
CA LEU A 63 -2.13 -4.69 -13.94
C LEU A 63 -0.63 -4.91 -14.10
N ARG A 64 0.22 -4.24 -13.31
CA ARG A 64 1.67 -4.51 -13.26
C ARG A 64 1.95 -5.97 -12.93
N ALA A 65 1.22 -6.55 -11.99
CA ALA A 65 1.38 -7.96 -11.62
C ALA A 65 0.99 -8.92 -12.77
N LEU A 66 -0.08 -8.61 -13.51
CA LEU A 66 -0.50 -9.40 -14.69
C LEU A 66 0.51 -9.30 -15.84
N LEU A 67 1.02 -8.10 -16.14
CA LEU A 67 2.05 -7.91 -17.17
C LEU A 67 3.36 -8.60 -16.77
N HIS A 68 3.76 -8.47 -15.51
CA HIS A 68 4.92 -9.20 -15.00
C HIS A 68 4.73 -10.72 -15.09
N LYS A 69 3.53 -11.24 -14.80
CA LYS A 69 3.21 -12.66 -14.97
C LYS A 69 3.40 -13.11 -16.42
N HIS A 70 3.02 -12.28 -17.38
CA HIS A 70 3.15 -12.59 -18.81
C HIS A 70 4.60 -12.55 -19.29
N TRP A 71 5.39 -11.56 -18.85
CA TRP A 71 6.78 -11.40 -19.29
C TRP A 71 7.81 -12.23 -18.52
N SER A 72 7.55 -12.51 -17.25
CA SER A 72 8.45 -13.20 -16.33
C SER A 72 7.62 -14.10 -15.41
N PRO A 73 7.15 -15.26 -15.91
CA PRO A 73 6.33 -16.17 -15.13
C PRO A 73 7.16 -16.78 -13.99
N ARG A 74 6.86 -16.35 -12.76
CA ARG A 74 7.48 -16.85 -11.51
C ARG A 74 6.48 -17.67 -10.70
N HIS A 75 6.99 -18.57 -9.87
CA HIS A 75 6.19 -19.45 -9.02
C HIS A 75 5.19 -18.68 -8.15
N GLY A 76 5.60 -17.52 -7.61
CA GLY A 76 4.76 -16.67 -6.78
C GLY A 76 3.47 -16.16 -7.45
N HIS A 77 3.41 -16.08 -8.78
CA HIS A 77 2.19 -15.67 -9.50
C HIS A 77 1.10 -16.74 -9.51
N PHE A 78 1.50 -18.02 -9.47
CA PHE A 78 0.62 -19.18 -9.62
C PHE A 78 0.36 -19.87 -8.28
N ARG A 79 1.41 -20.04 -7.48
CA ARG A 79 1.39 -20.69 -6.17
C ARG A 79 2.06 -19.77 -5.16
N TYR A 80 1.32 -18.75 -4.77
CA TYR A 80 1.82 -17.72 -3.87
C TYR A 80 1.92 -18.24 -2.43
N GLU A 81 3.11 -18.16 -1.84
CA GLU A 81 3.29 -18.35 -0.40
C GLU A 81 3.27 -16.98 0.30
N ALA A 82 2.18 -16.71 1.02
CA ALA A 82 2.00 -15.49 1.81
C ALA A 82 2.90 -15.46 3.06
N PRO A 83 3.31 -14.27 3.53
CA PRO A 83 3.95 -14.11 4.84
C PRO A 83 3.01 -14.52 5.98
N GLY A 84 3.53 -15.22 6.99
CA GLY A 84 2.81 -15.50 8.24
C GLY A 84 2.71 -16.99 8.61
N PRO A 85 2.25 -17.30 9.84
CA PRO A 85 2.18 -18.68 10.35
C PRO A 85 1.08 -19.51 9.68
N ASP A 86 0.01 -18.86 9.20
CA ASP A 86 -1.13 -19.52 8.56
C ASP A 86 -0.89 -19.73 7.06
N ARG A 87 -0.21 -20.83 6.75
CA ARG A 87 -0.01 -21.32 5.37
C ARG A 87 -1.31 -21.79 4.68
N ARG A 88 -2.49 -21.65 5.30
CA ARG A 88 -3.77 -22.09 4.71
C ARG A 88 -4.17 -21.29 3.46
N TYR A 89 -3.74 -20.03 3.34
CA TYR A 89 -4.00 -19.18 2.17
C TYR A 89 -2.96 -19.35 1.04
N SER A 90 -1.96 -20.22 1.23
CA SER A 90 -0.77 -20.46 0.38
C SER A 90 -1.02 -21.06 -1.03
N ARG A 91 -2.27 -21.20 -1.48
CA ARG A 91 -2.59 -21.91 -2.75
C ARG A 91 -3.35 -21.08 -3.76
N THR A 92 -3.55 -19.79 -3.51
CA THR A 92 -4.21 -18.90 -4.47
C THR A 92 -3.18 -18.14 -5.31
N SER A 93 -3.59 -17.68 -6.49
CA SER A 93 -2.76 -16.78 -7.30
C SER A 93 -2.61 -15.45 -6.55
N PHE A 94 -1.38 -14.92 -6.49
CA PHE A 94 -1.06 -13.63 -5.86
C PHE A 94 -2.03 -12.52 -6.27
N VAL A 95 -2.26 -12.36 -7.59
CA VAL A 95 -3.14 -11.33 -8.14
C VAL A 95 -4.59 -11.51 -7.68
N LYS A 96 -5.08 -12.75 -7.61
CA LYS A 96 -6.45 -13.04 -7.16
C LYS A 96 -6.62 -12.67 -5.69
N GLY A 97 -5.68 -13.08 -4.83
CA GLY A 97 -5.71 -12.76 -3.40
C GLY A 97 -5.61 -11.25 -3.14
N PHE A 98 -4.69 -10.58 -3.85
CA PHE A 98 -4.54 -9.13 -3.80
C PHE A 98 -5.81 -8.40 -4.26
N LEU A 99 -6.31 -8.68 -5.47
CA LEU A 99 -7.51 -8.04 -6.00
C LEU A 99 -8.73 -8.30 -5.12
N PHE A 100 -8.94 -9.54 -4.67
CA PHE A 100 -10.06 -9.86 -3.79
C PHE A 100 -10.02 -9.01 -2.52
N THR A 101 -8.87 -9.00 -1.84
CA THR A 101 -8.71 -8.24 -0.59
C THR A 101 -8.93 -6.76 -0.85
N THR A 102 -8.25 -6.19 -1.85
CA THR A 102 -8.33 -4.77 -2.12
C THR A 102 -9.72 -4.34 -2.61
N LEU A 103 -10.38 -5.09 -3.48
CA LEU A 103 -11.73 -4.76 -3.95
C LEU A 103 -12.78 -4.88 -2.84
N VAL A 104 -12.69 -5.90 -1.99
CA VAL A 104 -13.61 -6.05 -0.85
C VAL A 104 -13.45 -4.87 0.12
N PHE A 105 -12.21 -4.54 0.50
CA PHE A 105 -11.98 -3.37 1.37
C PHE A 105 -12.39 -2.07 0.68
N SER A 106 -11.92 -1.78 -0.52
CA SER A 106 -12.27 -0.55 -1.24
C SER A 106 -13.78 -0.42 -1.50
N GLY A 107 -14.47 -1.54 -1.79
CA GLY A 107 -15.91 -1.61 -1.96
C GLY A 107 -16.66 -1.32 -0.65
N ALA A 108 -16.27 -1.95 0.45
CA ALA A 108 -16.85 -1.68 1.77
C ALA A 108 -16.67 -0.20 2.18
N HIS A 109 -15.51 0.39 1.88
CA HIS A 109 -15.28 1.82 2.12
C HIS A 109 -16.15 2.69 1.23
N GLY A 110 -16.23 2.39 -0.07
CA GLY A 110 -17.09 3.13 -1.00
C GLY A 110 -18.55 3.08 -0.58
N PHE A 111 -19.03 1.92 -0.11
CA PHE A 111 -20.35 1.75 0.45
C PHE A 111 -20.57 2.62 1.70
N PHE A 112 -19.62 2.60 2.63
CA PHE A 112 -19.73 3.42 3.84
C PHE A 112 -19.75 4.92 3.53
N LEU A 113 -18.92 5.38 2.58
CA LEU A 113 -18.93 6.75 2.08
C LEU A 113 -20.29 7.11 1.47
N ALA A 114 -20.85 6.24 0.63
CA ALA A 114 -22.16 6.46 0.02
C ALA A 114 -23.27 6.56 1.07
N VAL A 115 -23.26 5.69 2.09
CA VAL A 115 -24.22 5.72 3.20
C VAL A 115 -24.09 7.01 4.02
N ILE A 116 -22.88 7.45 4.35
CA ILE A 116 -22.66 8.71 5.06
C ILE A 116 -23.21 9.90 4.25
N VAL A 117 -22.90 9.95 2.95
CA VAL A 117 -23.39 11.01 2.05
C VAL A 117 -24.91 10.98 1.98
N LEU A 118 -25.52 9.80 1.83
CA LEU A 118 -26.97 9.64 1.79
C LEU A 118 -27.63 10.11 3.10
N LEU A 119 -27.14 9.65 4.25
CA LEU A 119 -27.68 10.02 5.56
C LEU A 119 -27.55 11.52 5.83
N LEU A 120 -26.40 12.13 5.54
CA LEU A 120 -26.21 13.57 5.75
C LEU A 120 -27.04 14.41 4.77
N THR A 121 -27.24 13.92 3.54
CA THR A 121 -28.12 14.57 2.56
C THR A 121 -29.58 14.50 3.02
N HIS A 122 -30.03 13.33 3.45
CA HIS A 122 -31.40 13.13 3.95
C HIS A 122 -31.68 13.93 5.23
N ASN A 123 -30.68 14.15 6.09
CA ASN A 123 -30.80 14.94 7.31
C ASN A 123 -30.64 16.46 7.10
N GLY A 124 -30.67 16.94 5.85
CA GLY A 124 -30.54 18.39 5.54
C GLY A 124 -29.16 18.98 5.80
N LYS A 125 -28.17 18.14 6.11
CA LYS A 125 -26.78 18.49 6.41
C LYS A 125 -25.86 18.36 5.18
N ALA A 126 -26.43 18.31 3.97
CA ALA A 126 -25.68 18.19 2.72
C ALA A 126 -24.60 19.29 2.56
N ALA A 127 -24.90 20.51 3.03
CA ALA A 127 -23.99 21.64 2.99
C ALA A 127 -22.71 21.43 3.83
N LEU A 128 -22.75 20.58 4.87
CA LEU A 128 -21.56 20.23 5.66
C LEU A 128 -20.57 19.34 4.88
N ILE A 129 -21.06 18.60 3.86
CA ILE A 129 -20.19 17.77 3.01
C ILE A 129 -19.73 18.56 1.77
N GLY A 130 -20.60 19.40 1.20
CA GLY A 130 -20.28 20.34 0.13
C GLY A 130 -19.70 19.71 -1.15
N ILE A 131 -20.11 18.51 -1.56
CA ILE A 131 -19.50 17.80 -2.70
C ILE A 131 -19.70 18.59 -3.99
N ASP A 132 -18.60 19.01 -4.62
CA ASP A 132 -18.62 19.53 -5.97
C ASP A 132 -18.16 18.43 -6.95
N TRP A 133 -19.13 17.85 -7.65
CA TRP A 133 -18.89 16.77 -8.62
C TRP A 133 -17.97 17.19 -9.77
N ARG A 134 -17.92 18.47 -10.13
CA ARG A 134 -17.00 18.96 -11.15
C ARG A 134 -15.56 18.92 -10.66
N SER A 135 -15.31 19.39 -9.43
CA SER A 135 -14.01 19.29 -8.77
C SER A 135 -13.59 17.84 -8.52
N VAL A 136 -14.54 16.95 -8.15
CA VAL A 136 -14.28 15.50 -8.06
C VAL A 136 -13.81 14.96 -9.41
N GLY A 137 -14.52 15.27 -10.50
CA GLY A 137 -14.17 14.79 -11.84
C GLY A 137 -12.78 15.25 -12.28
N LEU A 138 -12.45 16.53 -12.06
CA LEU A 138 -11.13 17.09 -12.38
C LEU A 138 -10.02 16.48 -11.52
N GLY A 139 -10.25 16.33 -10.21
CA GLY A 139 -9.30 15.70 -9.29
C GLY A 139 -9.03 14.24 -9.65
N CYS A 140 -10.08 13.47 -9.95
CA CYS A 140 -9.97 12.09 -10.41
C CYS A 140 -9.19 11.99 -11.73
N LEU A 141 -9.44 12.90 -12.68
CA LEU A 141 -8.70 12.93 -13.95
C LEU A 141 -7.21 13.24 -13.74
N GLN A 142 -6.88 14.22 -12.90
CA GLN A 142 -5.48 14.57 -12.57
C GLN A 142 -4.76 13.40 -11.92
N VAL A 143 -5.39 12.75 -10.95
CA VAL A 143 -4.86 11.55 -10.28
C VAL A 143 -4.66 10.42 -11.29
N LEU A 144 -5.64 10.17 -12.16
CA LEU A 144 -5.55 9.12 -13.18
C LEU A 144 -4.39 9.37 -14.13
N ILE A 145 -4.20 10.60 -14.62
CA ILE A 145 -3.09 10.97 -15.51
C ILE A 145 -1.76 10.76 -14.81
N ALA A 146 -1.61 11.22 -13.56
CA ALA A 146 -0.39 11.07 -12.79
C ALA A 146 -0.03 9.58 -12.58
N LEU A 147 -1.00 8.77 -12.14
CA LEU A 147 -0.80 7.34 -11.92
C LEU A 147 -0.55 6.57 -13.22
N ALA A 148 -1.19 6.97 -14.33
CA ALA A 148 -0.98 6.37 -15.64
C ALA A 148 0.42 6.68 -16.19
N ALA A 149 0.90 7.92 -16.03
CA ALA A 149 2.24 8.32 -16.45
C ALA A 149 3.32 7.49 -15.72
N ASP A 150 3.19 7.33 -14.40
CA ASP A 150 4.07 6.48 -13.60
C ASP A 150 4.02 5.01 -14.03
N PHE A 151 2.83 4.49 -14.33
CA PHE A 151 2.68 3.14 -14.87
C PHE A 151 3.39 2.94 -16.22
N VAL A 152 3.25 3.89 -17.14
CA VAL A 152 3.91 3.83 -18.46
C VAL A 152 5.43 3.90 -18.33
N VAL A 153 5.94 4.73 -17.40
CA VAL A 153 7.37 4.85 -17.14
C VAL A 153 7.95 3.62 -16.45
N ASP A 154 7.16 2.92 -15.64
CA ASP A 154 7.56 1.65 -15.01
C ASP A 154 7.61 0.48 -15.99
N LEU A 155 6.81 0.51 -17.06
CA LEU A 155 6.62 -0.62 -17.98
C LEU A 155 7.93 -1.24 -18.52
N PRO A 156 8.92 -0.46 -18.98
CA PRO A 156 10.20 -1.01 -19.45
C PRO A 156 11.00 -1.69 -18.33
N SER A 157 10.95 -1.13 -17.12
CA SER A 157 11.66 -1.64 -15.95
C SER A 157 11.01 -2.91 -15.38
N LEU A 158 9.68 -3.01 -15.52
CA LEU A 158 8.85 -4.09 -14.97
C LEU A 158 9.30 -5.48 -15.43
N ARG A 159 9.86 -5.61 -16.64
CA ARG A 159 10.39 -6.87 -17.16
C ARG A 159 11.59 -7.40 -16.36
N ARG A 160 12.35 -6.51 -15.72
CA ARG A 160 13.54 -6.83 -14.93
C ARG A 160 13.26 -6.96 -13.43
N TRP A 161 12.03 -6.66 -13.00
CA TRP A 161 11.69 -6.70 -11.58
C TRP A 161 11.74 -8.13 -11.05
N THR A 162 12.04 -8.24 -9.77
CA THR A 162 11.86 -9.48 -9.01
C THR A 162 10.42 -9.58 -8.53
N PHE A 163 9.93 -10.79 -8.30
CA PHE A 163 8.61 -10.99 -7.71
C PHE A 163 8.52 -10.33 -6.32
N TRP A 164 9.63 -10.30 -5.57
CA TRP A 164 9.71 -9.59 -4.30
C TRP A 164 9.39 -8.10 -4.42
N GLN A 165 9.92 -7.40 -5.42
CA GLN A 165 9.64 -5.98 -5.64
C GLN A 165 8.15 -5.73 -5.91
N LEU A 166 7.52 -6.64 -6.67
CA LEU A 166 6.07 -6.60 -6.90
C LEU A 166 5.27 -6.85 -5.62
N GLU A 167 5.67 -7.82 -4.80
CA GLU A 167 5.04 -8.14 -3.51
C GLU A 167 5.13 -6.97 -2.52
N VAL A 168 6.30 -6.31 -2.42
CA VAL A 168 6.48 -5.11 -1.59
C VAL A 168 5.59 -3.96 -2.07
N MET A 169 5.53 -3.72 -3.38
CA MET A 169 4.68 -2.68 -3.95
C MET A 169 3.20 -2.94 -3.68
N ALA A 170 2.72 -4.17 -3.82
CA ALA A 170 1.36 -4.55 -3.48
C ALA A 170 1.08 -4.39 -1.97
N SER A 171 2.04 -4.77 -1.13
CA SER A 171 1.92 -4.65 0.33
C SER A 171 1.78 -3.19 0.79
N ARG A 172 2.42 -2.25 0.08
CA ARG A 172 2.24 -0.81 0.35
C ARG A 172 0.81 -0.35 0.12
N GLY A 173 0.05 -0.98 -0.76
CA GLY A 173 -1.37 -0.67 -0.98
C GLY A 173 -2.23 -0.87 0.27
N PHE A 174 -1.92 -1.88 1.10
CA PHE A 174 -2.67 -2.14 2.34
C PHE A 174 -2.50 -1.03 3.38
N LEU A 175 -1.34 -0.36 3.39
CA LEU A 175 -1.12 0.77 4.29
C LEU A 175 -2.02 1.97 3.95
N ARG A 176 -2.45 2.15 2.70
CA ARG A 176 -3.42 3.21 2.32
C ARG A 176 -4.79 2.98 2.96
N VAL A 177 -5.20 1.71 3.00
CA VAL A 177 -6.43 1.29 3.70
C VAL A 177 -6.29 1.54 5.21
N ALA A 178 -5.12 1.25 5.80
CA ALA A 178 -4.85 1.57 7.19
C ALA A 178 -4.93 3.08 7.48
N VAL A 179 -4.42 3.93 6.57
CA VAL A 179 -4.55 5.40 6.68
C VAL A 179 -6.02 5.82 6.74
N VAL A 180 -6.90 5.22 5.92
CA VAL A 180 -8.34 5.52 5.99
C VAL A 180 -8.91 5.15 7.36
N HIS A 181 -8.63 3.95 7.86
CA HIS A 181 -9.17 3.52 9.15
C HIS A 181 -8.63 4.34 10.32
N LEU A 182 -7.32 4.64 10.32
CA LEU A 182 -6.74 5.52 11.34
C LEU A 182 -7.34 6.92 11.26
N THR A 183 -7.61 7.43 10.06
CA THR A 183 -8.31 8.72 9.90
C THR A 183 -9.70 8.66 10.47
N LEU A 184 -10.46 7.59 10.23
CA LEU A 184 -11.78 7.44 10.81
C LEU A 184 -11.72 7.38 12.35
N ILE A 185 -10.78 6.62 12.91
CA ILE A 185 -10.61 6.48 14.36
C ILE A 185 -10.14 7.79 15.01
N PHE A 186 -8.98 8.31 14.59
CA PHE A 186 -8.39 9.51 15.18
C PHE A 186 -9.14 10.78 14.79
N GLY A 187 -9.75 10.81 13.61
CA GLY A 187 -10.53 11.95 13.18
C GLY A 187 -11.87 12.03 13.91
N MET A 188 -12.55 10.92 14.21
CA MET A 188 -13.72 10.95 15.09
C MET A 188 -13.34 11.43 16.49
N PHE A 189 -12.20 11.00 17.01
CA PHE A 189 -11.66 11.51 18.27
C PHE A 189 -11.38 13.02 18.20
N ALA A 190 -10.77 13.51 17.11
CA ALA A 190 -10.50 14.93 16.92
C ALA A 190 -11.78 15.77 16.85
N VAL A 191 -12.81 15.30 16.16
CA VAL A 191 -14.13 15.96 16.14
C VAL A 191 -14.78 15.96 17.51
N ALA A 192 -14.71 14.86 18.25
CA ALA A 192 -15.26 14.78 19.60
C ALA A 192 -14.60 15.78 20.58
N VAL A 193 -13.34 16.13 20.36
CA VAL A 193 -12.59 17.10 21.20
C VAL A 193 -12.75 18.55 20.73
N THR A 194 -12.87 18.77 19.41
CA THR A 194 -12.81 20.13 18.82
C THR A 194 -14.17 20.67 18.35
N ASP A 195 -15.20 19.83 18.31
CA ASP A 195 -16.55 20.10 17.78
C ASP A 195 -16.54 20.65 16.32
N ALA A 196 -15.41 20.49 15.62
CA ALA A 196 -15.16 21.03 14.30
C ALA A 196 -15.02 19.88 13.28
N PRO A 197 -15.95 19.74 12.32
CA PRO A 197 -15.87 18.72 11.27
C PRO A 197 -14.59 18.79 10.43
N SER A 198 -13.92 19.95 10.38
CA SER A 198 -12.65 20.16 9.69
C SER A 198 -11.45 19.46 10.37
N ALA A 199 -11.55 19.10 11.66
CA ALA A 199 -10.47 18.44 12.40
C ALA A 199 -10.20 17.01 11.90
N LEU A 200 -11.23 16.29 11.45
CA LEU A 200 -11.12 15.01 10.72
C LEU A 200 -10.15 15.13 9.53
N PHE A 201 -10.20 16.26 8.81
CA PHE A 201 -9.43 16.47 7.59
C PHE A 201 -7.98 16.84 7.85
N GLY A 202 -7.71 17.62 8.90
CA GLY A 202 -6.34 17.85 9.36
C GLY A 202 -5.63 16.54 9.70
N VAL A 203 -6.31 15.65 10.42
CA VAL A 203 -5.80 14.31 10.75
C VAL A 203 -5.60 13.47 9.49
N PHE A 204 -6.58 13.45 8.57
CA PHE A 204 -6.47 12.75 7.30
C PHE A 204 -5.23 13.16 6.49
N VAL A 205 -5.06 14.46 6.28
CA VAL A 205 -3.96 15.03 5.51
C VAL A 205 -2.62 14.74 6.19
N ALA A 206 -2.53 14.90 7.52
CA ALA A 206 -1.33 14.59 8.27
C ALA A 206 -0.95 13.11 8.15
N LEU A 207 -1.92 12.20 8.32
CA LEU A 207 -1.70 10.76 8.20
C LEU A 207 -1.32 10.34 6.78
N LYS A 208 -1.98 10.90 5.75
CA LYS A 208 -1.63 10.64 4.35
C LYS A 208 -0.22 11.11 4.03
N THR A 209 0.15 12.31 4.48
CA THR A 209 1.50 12.87 4.27
C THR A 209 2.56 12.03 4.98
N MET A 210 2.31 11.67 6.25
CA MET A 210 3.18 10.81 7.03
C MET A 210 3.35 9.43 6.39
N TYR A 211 2.26 8.83 5.89
CA TYR A 211 2.32 7.60 5.13
C TYR A 211 3.20 7.74 3.88
N SER A 212 2.99 8.78 3.07
CA SER A 212 3.77 9.01 1.86
C SER A 212 5.27 9.20 2.17
N LEU A 213 5.60 9.96 3.21
CA LEU A 213 6.97 10.08 3.73
C LEU A 213 7.54 8.73 4.19
N SER A 214 6.75 7.90 4.89
CA SER A 214 7.18 6.57 5.33
C SER A 214 7.58 5.64 4.17
N THR A 215 6.99 5.84 2.98
CA THR A 215 7.32 5.01 1.81
C THR A 215 8.65 5.39 1.15
N ILE A 216 9.19 6.57 1.44
CA ILE A 216 10.48 7.06 0.97
C ILE A 216 11.62 6.47 1.82
N PHE A 217 11.38 6.21 3.11
CA PHE A 217 12.37 5.59 3.96
C PHE A 217 12.66 4.14 3.51
N PRO A 218 13.93 3.75 3.36
CA PRO A 218 14.29 2.38 3.06
C PRO A 218 13.68 1.46 4.12
N GLN A 219 13.05 0.35 3.68
CA GLN A 219 12.56 -0.66 4.62
C GLN A 219 13.75 -1.23 5.37
N TRP A 220 13.93 -0.77 6.61
CA TRP A 220 15.01 -1.20 7.48
C TRP A 220 14.78 -2.66 7.89
N GLU A 221 15.48 -3.59 7.22
CA GLU A 221 15.47 -5.01 7.54
C GLU A 221 16.81 -5.42 8.21
N PRO A 222 16.98 -5.19 9.52
CA PRO A 222 18.24 -5.47 10.17
C PRO A 222 18.50 -6.98 10.26
N ALA A 223 19.76 -7.37 10.03
CA ALA A 223 20.17 -8.77 10.09
C ALA A 223 20.04 -9.37 11.49
N ALA A 224 20.17 -8.54 12.53
CA ALA A 224 19.98 -8.91 13.93
C ALA A 224 19.00 -7.93 14.61
N PRO A 225 18.21 -8.38 15.59
CA PRO A 225 17.29 -7.51 16.31
C PRO A 225 18.06 -6.44 17.10
N PRO A 226 17.54 -5.20 17.18
CA PRO A 226 18.10 -4.18 18.06
C PRO A 226 18.13 -4.64 19.52
N ARG A 227 19.24 -4.37 20.22
CA ARG A 227 19.44 -4.82 21.62
C ARG A 227 18.36 -4.32 22.60
N TRP A 228 17.70 -3.21 22.33
CA TRP A 228 16.60 -2.71 23.16
C TRP A 228 15.32 -3.52 22.95
N LEU A 229 15.03 -3.92 21.70
CA LEU A 229 13.85 -4.68 21.32
C LEU A 229 13.94 -6.10 21.87
N SER A 230 15.12 -6.72 21.73
CA SER A 230 15.49 -7.96 22.41
C SER A 230 15.23 -7.92 23.91
N ARG A 231 15.69 -6.86 24.59
CA ARG A 231 15.49 -6.70 26.04
C ARG A 231 14.02 -6.53 26.42
N ALA A 232 13.24 -5.82 25.61
CA ALA A 232 11.81 -5.65 25.84
C ALA A 232 11.04 -6.94 25.60
N MET A 233 11.30 -7.62 24.47
CA MET A 233 10.56 -8.82 24.06
C MET A 233 10.88 -10.05 24.89
N ASN A 234 12.12 -10.19 25.37
CA ASN A 234 12.49 -11.28 26.29
C ASN A 234 11.93 -11.09 27.71
N ARG A 235 11.37 -9.91 28.04
CA ARG A 235 10.66 -9.67 29.32
C ARG A 235 9.19 -10.01 29.27
N ILE A 236 8.59 -10.07 28.07
CA ILE A 236 7.19 -10.43 27.90
C ILE A 236 7.12 -11.96 27.83
N PRO A 237 6.18 -12.62 28.53
CA PRO A 237 5.97 -14.06 28.40
C PRO A 237 5.74 -14.40 26.93
N SER A 238 6.70 -15.09 26.32
CA SER A 238 6.63 -15.43 24.90
C SER A 238 5.55 -16.49 24.68
N ALA A 239 4.84 -16.40 23.56
CA ALA A 239 3.83 -17.40 23.16
C ALA A 239 4.43 -18.81 22.89
N ARG A 240 5.76 -18.95 22.92
CA ARG A 240 6.50 -20.21 22.75
C ARG A 240 7.55 -20.35 23.87
N PRO A 241 7.26 -21.17 24.90
CA PRO A 241 8.19 -21.38 26.01
C PRO A 241 9.54 -21.90 25.51
N GLY A 242 10.65 -21.31 25.97
CA GLY A 242 12.00 -21.84 25.76
C GLY A 242 12.82 -21.29 24.57
N GLN A 243 12.31 -20.32 23.81
CA GLN A 243 13.09 -19.64 22.75
C GLN A 243 13.28 -18.16 23.06
N THR A 244 14.49 -17.64 22.81
CA THR A 244 14.75 -16.19 22.93
C THR A 244 14.24 -15.45 21.69
N PHE A 245 13.97 -14.16 21.83
CA PHE A 245 13.54 -13.30 20.73
C PHE A 245 14.53 -13.30 19.57
N GLU A 246 15.82 -13.38 19.84
CA GLU A 246 16.88 -13.44 18.83
C GLU A 246 16.80 -14.71 17.97
N GLN A 247 16.52 -15.85 18.61
CA GLN A 247 16.37 -17.12 17.91
C GLN A 247 15.12 -17.11 17.04
N GLN A 248 14.02 -16.56 17.55
CA GLN A 248 12.78 -16.40 16.80
C GLN A 248 12.98 -15.44 15.61
N TRP A 249 13.62 -14.29 15.82
CA TRP A 249 13.98 -13.35 14.74
C TRP A 249 14.83 -14.02 13.66
N ALA A 250 15.88 -14.74 14.06
CA ALA A 250 16.76 -15.42 13.12
C ALA A 250 16.02 -16.51 12.33
N LYS A 251 15.10 -17.25 12.97
CA LYS A 251 14.25 -18.24 12.32
C LYS A 251 13.31 -17.59 11.32
N ASP A 252 12.59 -16.54 11.72
CA ASP A 252 11.63 -15.84 10.87
C ASP A 252 12.33 -15.24 9.64
N ARG A 253 13.54 -14.70 9.79
CA ARG A 253 14.36 -14.21 8.66
C ARG A 253 14.77 -15.32 7.70
N ARG A 254 15.13 -16.51 8.20
CA ARG A 254 15.47 -17.66 7.36
C ARG A 254 14.24 -18.19 6.61
N ASP A 255 13.13 -18.36 7.32
CA ASP A 255 11.87 -18.84 6.74
C ASP A 255 11.38 -17.86 5.65
N GLU A 256 11.48 -16.56 5.91
CA GLU A 256 11.16 -15.51 4.94
C GLU A 256 12.10 -15.51 3.72
N ALA A 257 13.41 -15.71 3.92
CA ALA A 257 14.36 -15.82 2.81
C ALA A 257 14.08 -17.04 1.92
N VAL A 258 13.74 -18.19 2.52
CA VAL A 258 13.35 -19.41 1.79
C VAL A 258 12.06 -19.17 1.00
N ARG A 259 11.06 -18.54 1.61
CA ARG A 259 9.78 -18.17 0.96
C ARG A 259 10.02 -17.28 -0.26
N ARG A 260 10.79 -16.20 -0.09
CA ARG A 260 11.15 -15.27 -1.18
C ARG A 260 11.84 -16.01 -2.33
N LYS A 261 12.83 -16.85 -2.02
CA LYS A 261 13.55 -17.64 -3.02
C LYS A 261 12.61 -18.56 -3.79
N LYS A 262 11.66 -19.20 -3.11
CA LYS A 262 10.68 -20.10 -3.74
C LYS A 262 9.72 -19.33 -4.66
N ASN A 263 9.18 -18.20 -4.20
CA ASN A 263 8.30 -17.36 -5.01
C ASN A 263 8.99 -16.79 -6.26
N GLU A 264 10.31 -16.57 -6.18
CA GLU A 264 11.16 -16.07 -7.28
C GLU A 264 11.52 -17.14 -8.32
N GLN A 265 11.32 -18.44 -8.04
CA GLN A 265 11.69 -19.49 -9.00
C GLN A 265 10.93 -19.33 -10.33
N PRO A 266 11.60 -19.51 -11.49
CA PRO A 266 10.91 -19.57 -12.77
C PRO A 266 9.82 -20.64 -12.74
N TRP A 267 8.66 -20.33 -13.30
CA TRP A 267 7.58 -21.29 -13.38
C TRP A 267 7.92 -22.36 -14.43
N THR A 268 8.21 -23.58 -13.98
CA THR A 268 8.48 -24.74 -14.85
C THR A 268 7.22 -25.54 -15.20
N GLY A 269 6.04 -25.09 -14.74
CA GLY A 269 4.77 -25.77 -14.96
C GLY A 269 4.18 -25.50 -16.34
N ILE A 270 4.81 -26.07 -17.37
CA ILE A 270 4.06 -26.65 -18.50
C ILE A 270 4.18 -28.16 -18.30
N ASN A 271 3.27 -28.73 -17.50
CA ASN A 271 2.99 -30.15 -17.61
C ASN A 271 1.52 -30.26 -18.03
N ARG A 272 1.38 -30.29 -19.36
CA ARG A 272 0.20 -30.61 -20.19
C ARG A 272 -1.03 -29.71 -20.04
#